data_AF-A0A832CQH0-F1
#
_entry.id   AF-A0A832CQH0-F1
#
_cell.length_a   1.000
_cell.length_b   1.000
_cell.length_c   1.000
_cell.angle_alpha   90.00
_cell.angle_beta   90.00
_cell.angle_gamma   90.00
#
_symmetry.space_group_name_H-M   'P 1'
#
loop_
_entity.id
_entity.type
_entity.pdbx_description
1 polymer ?
#
loop_
_entity_poly.entity_id
_entity_poly.type
_entity_poly.pdbx_seq_one_letter_code
_entity_poly.pdbx_strand_id
1 'polypeptide(L)'
;MKKHNFPSFFHSVLVSFVVLILYFLWFIFLDRRFVFLYGHLHSTPFDFRTVSRYFMTGLVASGTILIAYTIFNLVIKKVRHSYQLPDWKIVWKYTCLILALPIFTILAFLGKPPLPLLLSFWILVVLFAGLRLALYASNFIVNNFYQSVFAFFDGLALIPTLLLIPLGIEFGLRKFLPVVLFIASVAAIGMSLFGLWIMTLLYKRLKQSYPSSLNLFLSGLTTAYLLLPLYHYLTSRPKYIYISDSANFFASSIWLQAITFLVTFGVIWLVNRWRGKKVNNLDPVKRLLFLLVMVTVFGFLVIWMTTGKETDVWLCKDDKWVKQGNPPYEKPFDEECGIIDKAMGL
;
A
#
# COMPACT_ATOMS: atom_id res chain seq x y z
N MET A 1 27.19 -26.09 -17.61
CA MET A 1 27.84 -24.80 -17.26
C MET A 1 26.95 -24.03 -16.30
N LYS A 2 27.39 -23.83 -15.04
CA LYS A 2 26.65 -23.04 -14.05
C LYS A 2 26.54 -21.61 -14.60
N LYS A 3 25.33 -21.16 -14.99
CA LYS A 3 25.10 -19.76 -15.37
C LYS A 3 25.56 -18.89 -14.21
N HIS A 4 26.62 -18.12 -14.41
CA HIS A 4 27.12 -17.22 -13.39
C HIS A 4 26.02 -16.21 -13.05
N ASN A 5 25.48 -16.28 -11.83
CA ASN A 5 24.47 -15.35 -11.30
C ASN A 5 25.04 -13.94 -11.02
N PHE A 6 26.19 -13.59 -11.60
CA PHE A 6 26.91 -12.35 -11.35
C PHE A 6 26.07 -11.09 -11.64
N PRO A 7 25.34 -11.01 -12.77
CA PRO A 7 24.44 -9.87 -13.01
C PRO A 7 23.34 -9.76 -11.95
N SER A 8 22.73 -10.88 -11.56
CA SER A 8 21.71 -10.89 -10.51
C SER A 8 22.26 -10.40 -9.19
N PHE A 9 23.46 -10.83 -8.81
CA PHE A 9 24.13 -10.39 -7.59
C PHE A 9 24.42 -8.89 -7.59
N PHE A 10 24.96 -8.35 -8.69
CA PHE A 10 25.21 -6.92 -8.82
C PHE A 10 23.93 -6.08 -8.66
N HIS A 11 22.86 -6.48 -9.34
CA HIS A 11 21.56 -5.83 -9.21
C HIS A 11 21.01 -5.91 -7.78
N SER A 12 21.19 -7.04 -7.11
CA SER A 12 20.80 -7.18 -5.70
C SER A 12 21.58 -6.26 -4.78
N VAL A 13 22.89 -6.13 -4.96
CA VAL A 13 23.72 -5.20 -4.18
C VAL A 13 23.25 -3.76 -4.37
N LEU A 14 22.95 -3.35 -5.61
CA LEU A 14 22.47 -1.98 -5.88
C LEU A 14 21.11 -1.71 -5.23
N VAL A 15 20.16 -2.65 -5.34
CA VAL A 15 18.85 -2.53 -4.69
C VAL A 15 19.02 -2.49 -3.16
N SER A 16 19.84 -3.39 -2.61
CA SER A 16 20.11 -3.45 -1.18
C SER A 16 20.76 -2.16 -0.67
N PHE A 17 21.69 -1.58 -1.42
CA PHE A 17 22.36 -0.34 -1.05
C PHE A 17 21.37 0.82 -0.90
N VAL A 18 20.46 1.01 -1.88
CA VAL A 18 19.43 2.05 -1.80
C VAL A 18 18.49 1.84 -0.61
N VAL A 19 18.05 0.59 -0.37
CA VAL A 19 17.18 0.28 0.78
C VAL A 19 17.89 0.55 2.11
N LEU A 20 19.17 0.17 2.24
CA LEU A 20 19.96 0.44 3.43
C LEU A 20 20.10 1.94 3.70
N ILE A 21 20.36 2.74 2.66
CA ILE A 21 20.41 4.20 2.79
C ILE A 21 19.08 4.74 3.34
N LEU A 22 17.94 4.32 2.78
CA LEU A 22 16.63 4.81 3.23
C LEU A 22 16.36 4.45 4.70
N TYR A 23 16.61 3.20 5.09
CA TYR A 23 16.41 2.79 6.48
C TYR A 23 17.39 3.45 7.45
N PHE A 24 18.65 3.61 7.04
CA PHE A 24 19.63 4.35 7.84
C PHE A 24 19.21 5.82 8.02
N LEU A 25 18.75 6.45 6.94
CA LEU A 25 18.23 7.82 7.00
C LEU A 25 17.04 7.91 7.95
N TRP A 26 16.02 7.08 7.80
CA TRP A 26 14.78 7.18 8.61
C TRP A 26 14.95 6.78 10.07
N PHE A 27 15.77 5.77 10.37
CA PHE A 27 15.83 5.21 11.73
C PHE A 27 17.03 5.68 12.55
N ILE A 28 18.11 6.16 11.90
CA ILE A 28 19.35 6.55 12.57
C ILE A 28 19.62 8.04 12.43
N PHE A 29 19.59 8.56 11.21
CA PHE A 29 20.09 9.91 10.93
C PHE A 29 19.02 11.00 11.15
N LEU A 30 17.81 10.78 10.64
CA LEU A 30 16.71 11.73 10.77
C LEU A 30 16.04 11.61 12.12
N ASP A 31 15.54 12.74 12.62
CA ASP A 31 14.75 12.75 13.85
C ASP A 31 13.40 12.05 13.61
N ARG A 32 13.26 10.91 14.26
CA ARG A 32 12.10 10.01 14.16
C ARG A 32 10.80 10.66 14.60
N ARG A 33 10.85 11.70 15.43
CA ARG A 33 9.66 12.48 15.80
C ARG A 33 9.02 13.12 14.58
N PHE A 34 9.80 13.55 13.59
CA PHE A 34 9.28 14.11 12.35
C PHE A 34 8.99 13.04 11.31
N VAL A 35 9.86 12.04 11.14
CA VAL A 35 9.65 10.99 10.12
C VAL A 35 8.42 10.14 10.43
N PHE A 36 8.17 9.84 11.70
CA PHE A 36 7.08 8.97 12.15
C PHE A 36 5.99 9.71 12.94
N LEU A 37 6.05 11.04 13.00
CA LEU A 37 5.07 11.89 13.68
C LEU A 37 4.79 11.48 15.13
N TYR A 38 5.85 11.28 15.92
CA TYR A 38 5.67 11.02 17.36
C TYR A 38 4.98 12.22 18.00
N GLY A 39 4.08 11.98 18.94
CA GLY A 39 3.33 13.03 19.64
C GLY A 39 2.21 13.65 18.80
N HIS A 40 2.18 13.45 17.47
CA HIS A 40 1.03 13.86 16.66
C HIS A 40 -0.19 13.05 17.08
N LEU A 41 -1.27 13.76 17.46
CA LEU A 41 -2.45 13.13 18.07
C LEU A 41 -2.06 12.21 19.25
N HIS A 42 -1.05 12.60 20.03
CA HIS A 42 -0.54 11.89 21.22
C HIS A 42 0.06 10.51 20.96
N SER A 43 0.37 10.20 19.70
CA SER A 43 0.90 8.88 19.37
C SER A 43 2.31 8.71 19.94
N THR A 44 2.49 7.78 20.88
CA THR A 44 3.80 7.36 21.38
C THR A 44 4.57 6.56 20.32
N PRO A 45 5.87 6.30 20.49
CA PRO A 45 6.67 5.54 19.53
C PRO A 45 6.15 4.12 19.25
N PHE A 46 5.32 3.55 20.13
CA PHE A 46 4.83 2.18 20.03
C PHE A 46 3.30 2.07 19.95
N ASP A 47 2.60 3.20 19.84
CA ASP A 47 1.16 3.19 19.60
C ASP A 47 0.86 2.63 18.21
N PHE A 48 -0.34 2.08 18.04
CA PHE A 48 -0.79 1.44 16.80
C PHE A 48 -0.54 2.30 15.56
N ARG A 49 -0.84 3.61 15.64
CA ARG A 49 -0.64 4.58 14.55
C ARG A 49 0.84 4.77 14.20
N THR A 50 1.74 4.77 15.17
CA THR A 50 3.17 4.94 14.91
C THR A 50 3.78 3.63 14.40
N VAL A 51 3.36 2.51 14.98
CA VAL A 51 3.72 1.16 14.54
C VAL A 51 3.34 0.94 13.08
N SER A 52 2.16 1.40 12.68
CA SER A 52 1.70 1.31 11.30
C SER A 52 2.61 2.07 10.32
N ARG A 53 3.14 3.22 10.72
CA ARG A 53 4.10 4.00 9.93
C ARG A 53 5.41 3.25 9.75
N TYR A 54 5.87 2.49 10.74
CA TYR A 54 7.06 1.63 10.54
C TYR A 54 6.82 0.53 9.51
N PHE A 55 5.62 -0.07 9.45
CA PHE A 55 5.31 -1.00 8.35
C PHE A 55 5.34 -0.30 7.00
N MET A 56 4.81 0.92 6.93
CA MET A 56 4.77 1.71 5.70
C MET A 56 6.16 2.07 5.14
N THR A 57 7.23 2.08 5.94
CA THR A 57 8.60 2.30 5.42
C THR A 57 9.00 1.23 4.40
N GLY A 58 8.57 -0.02 4.62
CA GLY A 58 8.85 -1.12 3.70
C GLY A 58 8.21 -0.88 2.33
N LEU A 59 6.99 -0.34 2.31
CA LEU A 59 6.26 -0.03 1.09
C LEU A 59 6.81 1.21 0.38
N VAL A 60 7.16 2.27 1.13
CA VAL A 60 7.81 3.48 0.57
C VAL A 60 9.17 3.15 -0.02
N ALA A 61 9.99 2.35 0.68
CA ALA A 61 11.28 1.88 0.15
C ALA A 61 11.07 1.04 -1.12
N SER A 62 10.08 0.13 -1.12
CA SER A 62 9.76 -0.70 -2.28
C SER A 62 9.25 0.10 -3.48
N GLY A 63 8.42 1.13 -3.25
CA GLY A 63 8.01 2.08 -4.28
C GLY A 63 9.19 2.87 -4.83
N THR A 64 10.13 3.26 -3.97
CA THR A 64 11.37 3.96 -4.39
C THR A 64 12.20 3.06 -5.29
N ILE A 65 12.38 1.78 -4.91
CA ILE A 65 13.06 0.78 -5.73
C ILE A 65 12.33 0.58 -7.05
N LEU A 66 11.00 0.45 -7.05
CA LEU A 66 10.22 0.31 -8.28
C LEU A 66 10.56 1.43 -9.28
N ILE A 67 10.55 2.70 -8.85
CA ILE A 67 10.85 3.83 -9.75
C ILE A 67 12.33 3.83 -10.15
N ALA A 68 13.24 3.87 -9.18
CA ALA A 68 14.67 4.03 -9.44
C ALA A 68 15.25 2.86 -10.25
N TYR A 69 14.92 1.62 -9.87
CA TYR A 69 15.39 0.42 -10.56
C TYR A 69 14.80 0.32 -11.97
N THR A 70 13.53 0.71 -12.18
CA THR A 70 12.92 0.72 -13.51
C THR A 70 13.60 1.75 -14.41
N ILE A 71 13.80 2.99 -13.95
CA ILE A 71 14.48 4.04 -14.72
C ILE A 71 15.90 3.58 -15.08
N PHE A 72 16.66 3.08 -14.10
CA PHE A 72 18.02 2.58 -14.31
C PHE A 72 18.07 1.51 -15.41
N ASN A 73 17.18 0.51 -15.36
CA ASN A 73 17.14 -0.56 -16.35
C ASN A 73 16.64 -0.10 -17.73
N LEU A 74 15.71 0.86 -17.80
CA LEU A 74 15.26 1.45 -19.06
C LEU A 74 16.41 2.24 -19.73
N VAL A 75 17.18 3.00 -18.95
CA VAL A 75 18.36 3.73 -19.44
C VAL A 75 19.41 2.76 -19.98
N ILE A 76 19.74 1.69 -19.24
CA ILE A 76 20.69 0.68 -19.72
C ILE A 76 20.18 0.02 -20.99
N LYS A 77 18.91 -0.37 -21.06
CA LYS A 77 18.33 -1.00 -22.26
C LYS A 77 18.33 -0.06 -23.47
N LYS A 78 18.20 1.25 -23.26
CA LYS A 78 18.31 2.27 -24.30
C LYS A 78 19.74 2.40 -24.82
N VAL A 79 20.75 2.31 -23.96
CA VAL A 79 22.18 2.42 -24.34
C VAL A 79 22.72 1.10 -24.89
N ARG A 80 22.27 -0.03 -24.34
CA ARG A 80 22.72 -1.38 -24.70
C ARG A 80 21.50 -2.24 -25.05
N HIS A 81 21.15 -2.28 -26.33
CA HIS A 81 20.00 -3.05 -26.81
C HIS A 81 20.09 -4.57 -26.54
N SER A 82 21.31 -5.12 -26.40
CA SER A 82 21.53 -6.53 -26.05
C SER A 82 21.36 -6.82 -24.55
N TYR A 83 21.09 -5.81 -23.73
CA TYR A 83 20.91 -5.99 -22.29
C TYR A 83 19.64 -6.80 -21.99
N GLN A 84 19.82 -7.87 -21.23
CA GLN A 84 18.74 -8.69 -20.68
C GLN A 84 18.69 -8.48 -19.18
N LEU A 85 17.50 -8.24 -18.64
CA LEU A 85 17.32 -8.13 -17.20
C LEU A 85 17.66 -9.47 -16.52
N PRO A 86 18.36 -9.44 -15.38
CA PRO A 86 18.49 -10.63 -14.55
C PRO A 86 17.12 -11.09 -14.04
N ASP A 87 17.01 -12.38 -13.74
CA ASP A 87 15.78 -12.94 -13.16
C ASP A 87 15.48 -12.24 -11.83
N TRP A 88 14.38 -11.48 -11.82
CA TRP A 88 13.92 -10.71 -10.68
C TRP A 88 13.71 -11.55 -9.42
N LYS A 89 13.39 -12.85 -9.56
CA LYS A 89 13.24 -13.76 -8.41
C LYS A 89 14.58 -14.03 -7.74
N ILE A 90 15.65 -14.17 -8.53
CA ILE A 90 17.01 -14.37 -8.02
C ILE A 90 17.50 -13.06 -7.40
N VAL A 91 17.26 -11.93 -8.06
CA VAL A 91 17.59 -10.61 -7.52
C VAL A 91 16.92 -10.40 -6.16
N TRP A 92 15.62 -10.70 -6.07
CA TRP A 92 14.86 -10.62 -4.82
C TRP A 92 15.46 -11.51 -3.71
N LYS A 93 15.77 -12.78 -4.01
CA LYS A 93 16.35 -13.70 -3.01
C LYS A 93 17.67 -13.18 -2.44
N TYR A 94 18.59 -12.73 -3.29
CA TYR A 94 19.87 -12.18 -2.83
C TYR A 94 19.69 -10.85 -2.11
N THR A 95 18.78 -9.99 -2.56
CA THR A 95 18.44 -8.75 -1.85
C THR A 95 17.91 -9.03 -0.45
N CYS A 96 17.01 -10.02 -0.28
CA CYS A 96 16.54 -10.44 1.05
C CYS A 96 17.69 -10.93 1.93
N LEU A 97 18.59 -11.76 1.37
CA LEU A 97 19.75 -12.29 2.11
C LEU A 97 20.68 -11.17 2.59
N ILE A 98 20.99 -10.21 1.71
CA ILE A 98 21.88 -9.08 2.03
C ILE A 98 21.23 -8.14 3.05
N LEU A 99 19.91 -7.90 2.95
CA LEU A 99 19.20 -6.93 3.78
C LEU A 99 18.75 -7.47 5.13
N ALA A 100 18.51 -8.78 5.27
CA ALA A 100 17.87 -9.35 6.46
C ALA A 100 18.57 -8.95 7.74
N LEU A 101 19.88 -9.23 7.86
CA LEU A 101 20.63 -8.93 9.08
C LEU A 101 20.82 -7.41 9.28
N PRO A 102 21.34 -6.62 8.31
CA PRO A 102 21.59 -5.20 8.54
C PRO A 102 20.33 -4.39 8.87
N ILE A 103 19.21 -4.63 8.17
CA ILE A 103 17.96 -3.91 8.43
C ILE A 103 17.38 -4.33 9.79
N PHE A 104 17.42 -5.63 10.12
CA PHE A 104 17.02 -6.08 11.46
C PHE A 104 17.84 -5.37 12.55
N THR A 105 19.16 -5.27 12.36
CA THR A 105 20.05 -4.61 13.31
C THR A 105 19.74 -3.11 13.46
N ILE A 106 19.51 -2.41 12.35
CA ILE A 106 19.11 -1.00 12.34
C ILE A 106 17.83 -0.80 13.18
N LEU A 107 16.82 -1.62 12.93
CA LEU A 107 15.51 -1.50 13.57
C LEU A 107 15.55 -1.86 15.07
N ALA A 108 16.19 -2.98 15.40
CA ALA A 108 16.15 -3.55 16.74
C ALA A 108 17.15 -2.94 17.73
N PHE A 109 18.28 -2.41 17.25
CA PHE A 109 19.39 -2.04 18.14
C PHE A 109 19.94 -0.63 17.93
N LEU A 110 19.93 -0.13 16.69
CA LEU A 110 20.61 1.14 16.37
C LEU A 110 19.66 2.35 16.40
N GLY A 111 18.40 2.15 16.00
CA GLY A 111 17.39 3.20 16.04
C GLY A 111 17.04 3.61 17.47
N LYS A 112 16.78 4.90 17.69
CA LYS A 112 16.33 5.42 19.00
C LYS A 112 14.89 5.94 18.91
N PRO A 113 13.92 5.39 19.67
CA PRO A 113 14.05 4.21 20.54
C PRO A 113 14.18 2.90 19.71
N PRO A 114 14.89 1.87 20.23
CA PRO A 114 14.99 0.59 19.54
C PRO A 114 13.61 -0.06 19.41
N LEU A 115 13.33 -0.69 18.27
CA LEU A 115 12.05 -1.36 18.05
C LEU A 115 12.06 -2.76 18.68
N PRO A 116 10.92 -3.23 19.23
CA PRO A 116 10.74 -4.63 19.62
C PRO A 116 11.13 -5.59 18.49
N LEU A 117 11.75 -6.72 18.85
CA LEU A 117 12.27 -7.69 17.90
C LEU A 117 11.18 -8.21 16.94
N LEU A 118 9.99 -8.50 17.47
CA LEU A 118 8.86 -8.99 16.69
C LEU A 118 8.36 -7.95 15.68
N LEU A 119 8.31 -6.68 16.09
CA LEU A 119 7.95 -5.58 15.20
C LEU A 119 8.98 -5.40 14.09
N SER A 120 10.27 -5.44 14.43
CA SER A 120 11.38 -5.38 13.46
C SER A 120 11.28 -6.50 12.42
N PHE A 121 10.93 -7.72 12.86
CA PHE A 121 10.70 -8.85 11.96
C PHE A 121 9.52 -8.60 11.02
N TRP A 122 8.38 -8.11 11.51
CA TRP A 122 7.24 -7.83 10.64
C TRP A 122 7.50 -6.72 9.63
N ILE A 123 8.28 -5.69 9.99
CA ILE A 123 8.71 -4.65 9.05
C ILE A 123 9.56 -5.26 7.92
N LEU A 124 10.43 -6.23 8.22
CA LEU A 124 11.17 -6.97 7.19
C LEU A 124 10.24 -7.76 6.27
N VAL A 125 9.22 -8.42 6.81
CA VAL A 125 8.24 -9.16 6.01
C VAL A 125 7.53 -8.23 5.03
N VAL A 126 7.08 -7.05 5.49
CA VAL A 126 6.43 -6.05 4.63
C VAL A 126 7.40 -5.52 3.57
N LEU A 127 8.64 -5.19 3.94
CA LEU A 127 9.69 -4.77 3.01
C LEU A 127 9.93 -5.83 1.94
N PHE A 128 10.11 -7.10 2.30
CA PHE A 128 10.40 -8.16 1.35
C PHE A 128 9.22 -8.50 0.45
N ALA A 129 7.98 -8.43 0.96
CA ALA A 129 6.79 -8.56 0.15
C ALA A 129 6.66 -7.39 -0.86
N GLY A 130 6.90 -6.16 -0.41
CA GLY A 130 6.90 -4.97 -1.25
C GLY A 130 7.98 -5.03 -2.34
N LEU A 131 9.21 -5.42 -1.99
CA LEU A 131 10.32 -5.57 -2.94
C LEU A 131 10.03 -6.65 -3.97
N ARG A 132 9.36 -7.75 -3.58
CA ARG A 132 8.95 -8.79 -4.51
C ARG A 132 8.02 -8.22 -5.58
N LEU A 133 7.03 -7.43 -5.17
CA LEU A 133 6.10 -6.76 -6.07
C LEU A 133 6.80 -5.71 -6.94
N ALA A 134 7.66 -4.88 -6.35
CA ALA A 134 8.43 -3.85 -7.05
C ALA A 134 9.34 -4.43 -8.14
N LEU A 135 10.09 -5.49 -7.84
CA LEU A 135 11.00 -6.15 -8.80
C LEU A 135 10.23 -6.87 -9.90
N TYR A 136 9.10 -7.52 -9.56
CA TYR A 136 8.19 -8.09 -10.57
C TYR A 136 7.65 -7.00 -11.51
N ALA A 137 7.12 -5.90 -10.95
CA ALA A 137 6.52 -4.81 -11.72
C ALA A 137 7.58 -4.11 -12.60
N SER A 138 8.77 -3.87 -12.07
CA SER A 138 9.89 -3.33 -12.85
C SER A 138 10.27 -4.24 -14.02
N ASN A 139 10.39 -5.54 -13.78
CA ASN A 139 10.65 -6.51 -14.85
C ASN A 139 9.53 -6.53 -15.91
N PHE A 140 8.26 -6.39 -15.51
CA PHE A 140 7.15 -6.26 -16.44
C PHE A 140 7.23 -4.98 -17.28
N ILE A 141 7.51 -3.83 -16.64
CA ILE A 141 7.64 -2.52 -17.31
C ILE A 141 8.79 -2.52 -18.32
N VAL A 142 9.98 -2.97 -17.93
CA VAL A 142 11.16 -2.91 -18.82
C VAL A 142 10.99 -3.82 -20.03
N ASN A 143 10.29 -4.94 -19.89
CA ASN A 143 10.05 -5.87 -20.99
C ASN A 143 8.83 -5.52 -21.84
N ASN A 144 7.83 -4.81 -21.29
CA ASN A 144 6.57 -4.51 -21.94
C ASN A 144 6.14 -3.04 -21.73
N PHE A 145 7.04 -2.09 -21.99
CA PHE A 145 6.87 -0.67 -21.60
C PHE A 145 5.52 -0.09 -22.01
N TYR A 146 5.14 -0.19 -23.29
CA TYR A 146 3.85 0.31 -23.77
C TYR A 146 2.66 -0.34 -23.05
N GLN A 147 2.67 -1.67 -22.89
CA GLN A 147 1.60 -2.37 -22.17
C GLN A 147 1.55 -1.96 -20.70
N SER A 148 2.69 -1.65 -20.09
CA SER A 148 2.77 -1.23 -18.69
C SER A 148 2.16 0.15 -18.44
N VAL A 149 2.19 1.06 -19.43
CA VAL A 149 1.48 2.35 -19.34
C VAL A 149 -0.02 2.12 -19.20
N PHE A 150 -0.61 1.24 -20.01
CA PHE A 150 -2.02 0.92 -19.87
C PHE A 150 -2.31 0.16 -18.57
N ALA A 151 -1.43 -0.76 -18.19
CA ALA A 151 -1.57 -1.48 -16.93
C ALA A 151 -1.59 -0.51 -15.74
N PHE A 152 -0.75 0.53 -15.74
CA PHE A 152 -0.77 1.59 -14.71
C PHE A 152 -2.12 2.28 -14.62
N PHE A 153 -2.74 2.66 -15.74
CA PHE A 153 -4.07 3.25 -15.73
C PHE A 153 -5.18 2.27 -15.34
N ASP A 154 -5.09 1.00 -15.71
CA ASP A 154 -5.95 -0.05 -15.15
C ASP A 154 -5.76 -0.14 -13.61
N GLY A 155 -4.53 0.02 -13.11
CA GLY A 155 -4.22 0.06 -11.68
C GLY A 155 -4.85 1.26 -10.97
N LEU A 156 -4.80 2.45 -11.58
CA LEU A 156 -5.50 3.64 -11.10
C LEU A 156 -7.02 3.42 -11.04
N ALA A 157 -7.59 2.78 -12.06
CA ALA A 157 -9.01 2.43 -12.08
C ALA A 157 -9.40 1.46 -10.97
N LEU A 158 -8.47 0.71 -10.36
CA LEU A 158 -8.77 -0.20 -9.24
C LEU A 158 -8.63 0.44 -7.86
N ILE A 159 -8.07 1.66 -7.76
CA ILE A 159 -7.93 2.39 -6.49
C ILE A 159 -9.25 2.52 -5.74
N PRO A 160 -10.39 2.91 -6.36
CA PRO A 160 -11.64 3.07 -5.64
C PRO A 160 -12.05 1.80 -4.87
N THR A 161 -11.99 0.64 -5.53
CA THR A 161 -12.26 -0.65 -4.88
C THR A 161 -11.23 -1.01 -3.81
N LEU A 162 -9.95 -0.74 -4.04
CA LEU A 162 -8.87 -1.13 -3.12
C LEU A 162 -8.80 -0.25 -1.86
N LEU A 163 -9.16 1.04 -1.96
CA LEU A 163 -8.99 2.02 -0.89
C LEU A 163 -10.31 2.57 -0.34
N LEU A 164 -11.31 2.86 -1.19
CA LEU A 164 -12.55 3.52 -0.73
C LEU A 164 -13.54 2.55 -0.09
N ILE A 165 -13.51 1.27 -0.47
CA ILE A 165 -14.32 0.23 0.20
C ILE A 165 -13.93 0.12 1.69
N PRO A 166 -12.65 -0.17 2.04
CA PRO A 166 -12.30 -0.30 3.45
C PRO A 166 -12.46 1.04 4.20
N LEU A 167 -12.09 2.17 3.59
CA LEU A 167 -12.25 3.49 4.21
C LEU A 167 -13.72 3.85 4.48
N GLY A 168 -14.59 3.66 3.49
CA GLY A 168 -16.02 3.94 3.61
C GLY A 168 -16.70 3.04 4.63
N ILE A 169 -16.28 1.77 4.71
CA ILE A 169 -16.79 0.82 5.70
C ILE A 169 -16.40 1.24 7.11
N GLU A 170 -15.12 1.55 7.34
CA GLU A 170 -14.66 1.98 8.66
C GLU A 170 -15.28 3.31 9.10
N PHE A 171 -15.45 4.25 8.18
CA PHE A 171 -16.12 5.52 8.48
C PHE A 171 -17.59 5.32 8.82
N GLY A 172 -18.32 4.54 8.01
CA GLY A 172 -19.74 4.27 8.25
C GLY A 172 -19.99 3.50 9.56
N LEU A 173 -19.08 2.58 9.93
CA LEU A 173 -19.10 1.89 11.23
C LEU A 173 -18.95 2.88 12.39
N ARG A 174 -17.96 3.77 12.33
CA ARG A 174 -17.71 4.77 13.38
C ARG A 174 -18.88 5.73 13.58
N LYS A 175 -19.62 6.04 12.51
CA LYS A 175 -20.73 7.01 12.54
C LYS A 175 -22.11 6.36 12.68
N PHE A 176 -22.23 5.03 12.74
CA PHE A 176 -23.50 4.31 12.77
C PHE A 176 -24.44 4.69 11.61
N LEU A 177 -23.91 4.81 10.40
CA LEU A 177 -24.69 5.20 9.20
C LEU A 177 -24.71 4.05 8.17
N PRO A 178 -25.66 3.09 8.26
CA PRO A 178 -25.72 1.94 7.36
C PRO A 178 -25.85 2.30 5.88
N VAL A 179 -26.55 3.40 5.59
CA VAL A 179 -26.76 3.91 4.23
C VAL A 179 -25.44 4.36 3.59
N VAL A 180 -24.55 4.98 4.37
CA VAL A 180 -23.23 5.42 3.90
C VAL A 180 -22.36 4.22 3.50
N LEU A 181 -22.45 3.11 4.23
CA LEU A 181 -21.73 1.87 3.91
C LEU A 181 -22.12 1.31 2.54
N PHE A 182 -23.43 1.22 2.29
CA PHE A 182 -23.97 0.68 1.04
C PHE A 182 -23.61 1.59 -0.14
N ILE A 183 -23.87 2.91 0.00
CA ILE A 183 -23.59 3.89 -1.06
C ILE A 183 -22.10 3.94 -1.36
N ALA A 184 -21.23 4.00 -0.36
CA ALA A 184 -19.78 4.06 -0.57
C ALA A 184 -19.26 2.81 -1.28
N SER A 185 -19.74 1.62 -0.91
CA SER A 185 -19.32 0.35 -1.53
C SER A 185 -19.77 0.26 -2.99
N VAL A 186 -21.04 0.60 -3.27
CA VAL A 186 -21.60 0.60 -4.63
C VAL A 186 -20.90 1.66 -5.50
N ALA A 187 -20.67 2.86 -4.95
CA ALA A 187 -19.94 3.92 -5.65
C ALA A 187 -18.50 3.51 -5.96
N ALA A 188 -17.78 2.90 -5.01
CA ALA A 188 -16.41 2.43 -5.21
C ALA A 188 -16.33 1.37 -6.32
N ILE A 189 -17.22 0.36 -6.29
CA ILE A 189 -17.30 -0.67 -7.34
C ILE A 189 -17.66 -0.03 -8.69
N GLY A 190 -18.64 0.88 -8.71
CA GLY A 190 -19.09 1.60 -9.90
C GLY A 190 -17.99 2.43 -10.53
N MET A 191 -17.23 3.18 -9.73
CA MET A 191 -16.08 3.97 -10.19
C MET A 191 -14.99 3.08 -10.79
N SER A 192 -14.67 1.94 -10.16
CA SER A 192 -13.67 1.02 -10.73
C SER A 192 -14.13 0.40 -12.04
N LEU A 193 -15.40 -0.02 -12.13
CA LEU A 193 -15.98 -0.54 -13.37
C LEU A 193 -15.99 0.51 -14.48
N PHE A 194 -16.35 1.75 -14.16
CA PHE A 194 -16.33 2.86 -15.12
C PHE A 194 -14.92 3.16 -15.62
N GLY A 195 -13.92 3.22 -14.73
CA GLY A 195 -12.52 3.40 -15.11
C GLY A 195 -12.01 2.27 -16.01
N LEU A 196 -12.30 1.01 -15.66
CA LEU A 196 -11.92 -0.15 -16.46
C LEU A 196 -12.66 -0.22 -17.80
N TRP A 197 -13.87 0.32 -17.88
CA TRP A 197 -14.60 0.48 -19.14
C TRP A 197 -13.92 1.48 -20.07
N ILE A 198 -13.54 2.67 -19.56
CA ILE A 198 -12.76 3.65 -20.33
C ILE A 198 -11.47 3.01 -20.83
N MET A 199 -10.76 2.29 -19.96
CA MET A 199 -9.55 1.58 -20.37
C MET A 199 -9.84 0.55 -21.46
N THR A 200 -10.95 -0.19 -21.36
CA THR A 200 -11.35 -1.14 -22.42
C THR A 200 -11.55 -0.45 -23.77
N LEU A 201 -12.15 0.74 -23.81
CA LEU A 201 -12.28 1.54 -25.03
C LEU A 201 -10.91 1.98 -25.57
N LEU A 202 -10.01 2.41 -24.67
CA LEU A 202 -8.64 2.81 -25.05
C LEU A 202 -7.83 1.64 -25.62
N TYR A 203 -7.89 0.46 -24.99
CA TYR A 203 -7.27 -0.77 -25.50
C TYR A 203 -7.77 -1.10 -26.93
N LYS A 204 -9.08 -1.01 -27.18
CA LYS A 204 -9.66 -1.21 -28.52
C LYS A 204 -9.20 -0.16 -29.52
N ARG A 205 -9.27 1.12 -29.16
CA ARG A 205 -8.91 2.25 -30.03
C ARG A 205 -7.42 2.20 -30.41
N LEU A 206 -6.57 1.85 -29.47
CA LEU A 206 -5.10 1.80 -29.64
C LEU A 206 -4.59 0.39 -30.01
N LYS A 207 -5.51 -0.55 -30.32
CA LYS A 207 -5.25 -1.92 -30.76
C LYS A 207 -4.26 -2.67 -29.86
N GLN A 208 -4.32 -2.43 -28.55
CA GLN A 208 -3.46 -3.07 -27.56
C GLN A 208 -4.09 -4.36 -27.03
N SER A 209 -3.26 -5.31 -26.62
CA SER A 209 -3.71 -6.57 -26.00
C SER A 209 -4.12 -6.34 -24.55
N TYR A 210 -5.23 -6.96 -24.13
CA TYR A 210 -5.67 -6.89 -22.76
C TYR A 210 -4.72 -7.65 -21.82
N PRO A 211 -4.40 -7.09 -20.65
CA PRO A 211 -3.62 -7.78 -19.62
C PRO A 211 -4.41 -8.94 -19.01
N SER A 212 -3.71 -9.93 -18.47
CA SER A 212 -4.31 -11.02 -17.69
C SER A 212 -4.94 -10.49 -16.39
N SER A 213 -5.87 -11.25 -15.79
CA SER A 213 -6.48 -10.88 -14.50
C SER A 213 -5.44 -10.68 -13.40
N LEU A 214 -4.40 -11.53 -13.40
CA LEU A 214 -3.31 -11.42 -12.44
C LEU A 214 -2.53 -10.12 -12.65
N ASN A 215 -2.18 -9.75 -13.88
CA ASN A 215 -1.43 -8.52 -14.16
C ASN A 215 -2.26 -7.27 -13.84
N LEU A 216 -3.57 -7.30 -14.06
CA LEU A 216 -4.49 -6.25 -13.63
C LEU A 216 -4.46 -6.08 -12.11
N PHE A 217 -4.61 -7.19 -11.38
CA PHE A 217 -4.61 -7.17 -9.92
C PHE A 217 -3.26 -6.68 -9.38
N LEU A 218 -2.15 -7.20 -9.89
CA LEU A 218 -0.80 -6.77 -9.49
C LEU A 218 -0.53 -5.31 -9.85
N SER A 219 -1.10 -4.79 -10.94
CA SER A 219 -1.02 -3.36 -11.26
C SER A 219 -1.80 -2.50 -10.26
N GLY A 220 -3.00 -2.94 -9.88
CA GLY A 220 -3.78 -2.33 -8.80
C GLY A 220 -2.98 -2.31 -7.49
N LEU A 221 -2.40 -3.44 -7.08
CA LEU A 221 -1.58 -3.51 -5.87
C LEU A 221 -0.34 -2.61 -5.95
N THR A 222 0.35 -2.59 -7.09
CA THR A 222 1.55 -1.76 -7.30
C THR A 222 1.20 -0.28 -7.18
N THR A 223 0.09 0.12 -7.79
CA THR A 223 -0.37 1.51 -7.78
C THR A 223 -0.85 1.93 -6.39
N ALA A 224 -1.73 1.13 -5.77
CA ALA A 224 -2.36 1.47 -4.50
C ALA A 224 -1.41 1.35 -3.29
N TYR A 225 -0.49 0.37 -3.30
CA TYR A 225 0.32 0.02 -2.12
C TYR A 225 1.82 0.27 -2.26
N LEU A 226 2.33 0.62 -3.45
CA LEU A 226 3.71 1.08 -3.60
C LEU A 226 3.77 2.54 -4.07
N LEU A 227 3.10 2.86 -5.17
CA LEU A 227 3.19 4.19 -5.76
C LEU A 227 2.46 5.25 -4.94
N LEU A 228 1.24 5.00 -4.45
CA LEU A 228 0.54 5.98 -3.62
C LEU A 228 1.21 6.22 -2.26
N PRO A 229 1.70 5.21 -1.51
CA PRO A 229 2.49 5.47 -0.30
C PRO A 229 3.75 6.28 -0.56
N LEU A 230 4.48 5.97 -1.63
CA LEU A 230 5.64 6.77 -2.03
C LEU A 230 5.23 8.20 -2.40
N TYR A 231 4.18 8.36 -3.20
CA TYR A 231 3.66 9.67 -3.58
C TYR A 231 3.28 10.49 -2.35
N HIS A 232 2.55 9.89 -1.40
CA HIS A 232 2.20 10.53 -0.14
C HIS A 232 3.46 10.92 0.65
N TYR A 233 4.47 10.05 0.73
CA TYR A 233 5.73 10.39 1.38
C TYR A 233 6.40 11.61 0.71
N LEU A 234 6.53 11.60 -0.63
CA LEU A 234 7.16 12.67 -1.40
C LEU A 234 6.38 14.01 -1.39
N THR A 235 5.06 13.95 -1.18
CA THR A 235 4.18 15.14 -1.22
C THR A 235 3.69 15.59 0.16
N SER A 236 4.04 14.87 1.22
CA SER A 236 3.67 15.21 2.59
C SER A 236 4.18 16.60 3.01
N ARG A 237 3.28 17.43 3.60
CA ARG A 237 3.54 18.75 4.22
C ARG A 237 2.56 18.96 5.40
N PRO A 238 2.96 19.58 6.53
CA PRO A 238 3.65 20.87 6.61
C PRO A 238 5.07 20.79 7.23
N LYS A 239 6.01 21.55 6.65
CA LYS A 239 7.44 21.71 7.00
C LYS A 239 8.38 20.48 6.93
N TYR A 240 7.90 19.24 7.10
CA TYR A 240 8.75 18.05 7.09
C TYR A 240 8.14 16.89 6.28
N ILE A 241 9.02 16.06 5.72
CA ILE A 241 8.65 14.80 5.03
C ILE A 241 8.39 13.72 6.10
N TYR A 242 7.27 13.02 6.00
CA TYR A 242 6.90 11.96 6.95
C TYR A 242 6.31 10.72 6.29
N ILE A 243 6.39 9.59 6.98
CA ILE A 243 5.80 8.31 6.56
C ILE A 243 4.34 8.26 7.02
N SER A 244 3.42 8.09 6.07
CA SER A 244 1.98 8.01 6.34
C SER A 244 1.61 6.84 7.24
N ASP A 245 0.52 7.00 7.99
CA ASP A 245 -0.19 5.91 8.66
C ASP A 245 -0.73 4.91 7.62
N SER A 246 -0.67 3.60 7.93
CA SER A 246 -1.21 2.56 7.07
C SER A 246 -2.72 2.63 6.91
N ALA A 247 -3.45 3.25 7.85
CA ALA A 247 -4.90 3.42 7.78
C ALA A 247 -5.36 4.24 6.54
N ASN A 248 -4.45 4.99 5.91
CA ASN A 248 -4.73 5.69 4.65
C ASN A 248 -4.79 4.74 3.43
N PHE A 249 -4.30 3.50 3.57
CA PHE A 249 -4.16 2.55 2.46
C PHE A 249 -4.79 1.19 2.76
N PHE A 250 -4.70 0.73 3.99
CA PHE A 250 -5.14 -0.60 4.41
C PHE A 250 -6.31 -0.52 5.38
N ALA A 251 -7.16 -1.53 5.33
CA ALA A 251 -8.13 -1.77 6.37
C ALA A 251 -7.44 -2.10 7.71
N SER A 252 -8.03 -1.65 8.80
CA SER A 252 -7.69 -2.02 10.18
C SER A 252 -7.87 -3.51 10.46
N SER A 253 -8.77 -4.18 9.73
CA SER A 253 -9.07 -5.61 9.88
C SER A 253 -8.55 -6.42 8.68
N ILE A 254 -7.84 -7.51 8.96
CA ILE A 254 -7.34 -8.44 7.93
C ILE A 254 -8.48 -9.06 7.12
N TRP A 255 -9.65 -9.29 7.75
CA TRP A 255 -10.83 -9.82 7.07
C TRP A 255 -11.42 -8.81 6.10
N LEU A 256 -11.50 -7.54 6.51
CA LEU A 256 -11.96 -6.47 5.64
C LEU A 256 -11.01 -6.26 4.46
N GLN A 257 -9.69 -6.34 4.70
CA GLN A 257 -8.69 -6.28 3.63
C GLN A 257 -8.82 -7.47 2.66
N ALA A 258 -9.03 -8.69 3.18
CA ALA A 258 -9.22 -9.89 2.36
C ALA A 258 -10.49 -9.78 1.50
N ILE A 259 -11.61 -9.34 2.08
CA ILE A 259 -12.86 -9.10 1.34
C ILE A 259 -12.64 -8.04 0.25
N THR A 260 -11.93 -6.95 0.57
CA THR A 260 -11.60 -5.89 -0.40
C THR A 260 -10.81 -6.45 -1.60
N PHE A 261 -9.84 -7.33 -1.35
CA PHE A 261 -9.11 -8.02 -2.42
C PHE A 261 -9.99 -8.97 -3.23
N LEU A 262 -10.87 -9.73 -2.58
CA LEU A 262 -11.82 -10.62 -3.26
C LEU A 262 -12.79 -9.83 -4.15
N VAL A 263 -13.33 -8.72 -3.66
CA VAL A 263 -14.23 -7.83 -4.42
C VAL A 263 -13.49 -7.24 -5.62
N THR A 264 -12.28 -6.73 -5.41
CA THR A 264 -11.44 -6.19 -6.49
C THR A 264 -11.15 -7.27 -7.54
N PHE A 265 -10.82 -8.49 -7.13
CA PHE A 265 -10.63 -9.62 -8.05
C PHE A 265 -11.90 -9.99 -8.80
N GLY A 266 -13.06 -9.96 -8.14
CA GLY A 266 -14.38 -10.15 -8.76
C GLY A 266 -14.69 -9.12 -9.84
N VAL A 267 -14.38 -7.84 -9.59
CA VAL A 267 -14.48 -6.75 -10.57
C VAL A 267 -13.57 -7.00 -11.77
N ILE A 268 -12.31 -7.38 -11.54
CA ILE A 268 -11.34 -7.72 -12.60
C ILE A 268 -11.83 -8.89 -13.45
N TRP A 269 -12.29 -9.96 -12.79
CA TRP A 269 -12.81 -11.15 -13.46
C TRP A 269 -13.99 -10.82 -14.38
N LEU A 270 -14.92 -10.00 -13.88
CA LEU A 270 -16.08 -9.53 -14.64
C LEU A 270 -15.66 -8.77 -15.90
N VAL A 271 -14.74 -7.81 -15.76
CA VAL A 271 -14.24 -7.01 -16.88
C VAL A 271 -13.48 -7.87 -17.87
N ASN A 272 -12.66 -8.82 -17.43
CA ASN A 272 -11.95 -9.71 -18.34
C ASN A 272 -12.88 -10.65 -19.10
N ARG A 273 -13.97 -11.11 -18.48
CA ARG A 273 -15.02 -11.84 -19.18
C ARG A 273 -15.66 -10.99 -20.28
N TRP A 274 -15.89 -9.71 -20.00
CA TRP A 274 -16.42 -8.77 -20.99
C TRP A 274 -15.42 -8.47 -22.13
N ARG A 275 -14.13 -8.30 -21.81
CA ARG A 275 -13.02 -8.11 -22.77
C ARG A 275 -12.78 -9.37 -23.62
N GLY A 276 -13.06 -10.56 -23.09
CA GLY A 276 -12.64 -11.86 -23.63
C GLY A 276 -13.48 -12.49 -24.75
N LYS A 277 -14.78 -12.17 -24.89
CA LYS A 277 -15.72 -12.50 -26.01
C LYS A 277 -17.18 -12.65 -25.50
N LYS A 278 -18.15 -12.34 -26.36
CA LYS A 278 -19.54 -12.89 -26.37
C LYS A 278 -20.39 -12.70 -25.09
N VAL A 279 -20.72 -11.48 -24.72
CA VAL A 279 -21.81 -11.24 -23.75
C VAL A 279 -22.87 -10.36 -24.44
N ASN A 280 -23.80 -10.99 -25.15
CA ASN A 280 -25.03 -10.33 -25.61
C ASN A 280 -26.06 -10.21 -24.46
N ASN A 281 -25.85 -10.93 -23.36
CA ASN A 281 -26.75 -10.94 -22.21
C ASN A 281 -26.04 -10.45 -20.94
N LEU A 282 -26.48 -9.30 -20.41
CA LEU A 282 -25.95 -8.66 -19.19
C LEU A 282 -26.37 -9.37 -17.88
N ASP A 283 -27.23 -10.38 -17.90
CA ASP A 283 -27.73 -11.07 -16.70
C ASP A 283 -26.66 -11.68 -15.78
N PRO A 284 -25.63 -12.42 -16.28
CA PRO A 284 -24.56 -12.93 -15.42
C PRO A 284 -23.72 -11.81 -14.80
N VAL A 285 -23.60 -10.67 -15.48
CA VAL A 285 -22.90 -9.47 -14.98
C VAL A 285 -23.69 -8.85 -13.82
N LYS A 286 -25.01 -8.68 -14.00
CA LYS A 286 -25.92 -8.17 -12.96
C LYS A 286 -25.95 -9.08 -11.73
N ARG A 287 -26.01 -10.41 -11.93
CA ARG A 287 -26.00 -11.40 -10.83
C ARG A 287 -24.68 -11.36 -10.05
N LEU A 288 -23.53 -11.24 -10.72
CA LEU A 288 -22.25 -11.12 -10.03
C LEU A 288 -22.12 -9.78 -9.30
N LEU A 289 -22.52 -8.66 -9.91
CA LEU A 289 -22.54 -7.35 -9.24
C LEU A 289 -23.39 -7.40 -7.97
N PHE A 290 -24.59 -7.98 -8.07
CA PHE A 290 -25.45 -8.22 -6.92
C PHE A 290 -24.78 -9.12 -5.88
N LEU A 291 -24.15 -10.22 -6.30
CA LEU A 291 -23.42 -11.12 -5.40
C LEU A 291 -22.24 -10.42 -4.72
N LEU A 292 -21.46 -9.61 -5.43
CA LEU A 292 -20.32 -8.87 -4.87
C LEU A 292 -20.79 -7.83 -3.86
N VAL A 293 -21.88 -7.12 -4.15
CA VAL A 293 -22.51 -6.21 -3.20
C VAL A 293 -23.01 -6.99 -1.98
N MET A 294 -23.72 -8.11 -2.17
CA MET A 294 -24.24 -8.94 -1.09
C MET A 294 -23.12 -9.57 -0.25
N VAL A 295 -22.03 -10.03 -0.84
CA VAL A 295 -20.86 -10.56 -0.12
C VAL A 295 -20.16 -9.46 0.66
N THR A 296 -20.08 -8.25 0.10
CA THR A 296 -19.54 -7.08 0.81
C THR A 296 -20.43 -6.75 2.02
N VAL A 297 -21.75 -6.70 1.84
CA VAL A 297 -22.73 -6.40 2.90
C VAL A 297 -22.82 -7.52 3.95
N PHE A 298 -22.78 -8.78 3.54
CA PHE A 298 -22.88 -9.92 4.45
C PHE A 298 -21.59 -10.19 5.21
N GLY A 299 -20.44 -10.19 4.52
CA GLY A 299 -19.13 -10.25 5.17
C GLY A 299 -18.95 -9.10 6.16
N PHE A 300 -19.52 -7.94 5.84
CA PHE A 300 -19.62 -6.80 6.73
C PHE A 300 -20.48 -7.07 7.98
N LEU A 301 -21.70 -7.63 7.85
CA LEU A 301 -22.55 -7.97 9.00
C LEU A 301 -21.86 -8.94 9.96
N VAL A 302 -21.08 -9.89 9.44
CA VAL A 302 -20.30 -10.83 10.24
C VAL A 302 -19.16 -10.12 10.98
N ILE A 303 -18.44 -9.21 10.34
CA ILE A 303 -17.39 -8.41 11.00
C ILE A 303 -18.00 -7.51 12.09
N TRP A 304 -19.17 -6.91 11.82
CA TRP A 304 -19.91 -6.09 12.80
C TRP A 304 -20.31 -6.88 14.05
N MET A 305 -20.72 -8.14 13.91
CA MET A 305 -21.07 -9.00 15.05
C MET A 305 -19.85 -9.50 15.83
N THR A 306 -18.65 -9.44 15.26
CA THR A 306 -17.44 -10.08 15.82
C THR A 306 -16.37 -9.10 16.27
N THR A 307 -16.42 -7.83 15.84
CA THR A 307 -15.46 -6.80 16.27
C THR A 307 -16.08 -5.91 17.35
N GLY A 308 -15.47 -5.95 18.54
CA GLY A 308 -15.83 -5.07 19.66
C GLY A 308 -15.64 -3.60 19.31
N LYS A 309 -16.49 -2.75 19.89
CA LYS A 309 -16.47 -1.28 19.73
C LYS A 309 -15.23 -0.68 20.40
N GLU A 310 -14.12 -0.56 19.69
CA GLU A 310 -13.03 0.33 20.12
C GLU A 310 -13.08 1.62 19.30
N THR A 311 -13.74 2.62 19.88
CA THR A 311 -13.66 4.01 19.41
C THR A 311 -13.03 4.86 20.50
N ASP A 312 -11.76 4.65 20.77
CA ASP A 312 -10.98 5.58 21.58
C ASP A 312 -10.57 6.76 20.69
N VAL A 313 -11.48 7.73 20.57
CA VAL A 313 -11.20 9.02 19.93
C VAL A 313 -10.88 10.02 21.02
N TRP A 314 -9.66 10.55 21.03
CA TRP A 314 -9.24 11.61 21.94
C TRP A 314 -9.38 12.97 21.24
N LEU A 315 -9.91 13.97 21.93
CA LEU A 315 -10.17 15.32 21.41
C LEU A 315 -9.38 16.38 22.19
N CYS A 316 -8.66 17.24 21.45
CA CYS A 316 -8.16 18.58 21.80
C CYS A 316 -9.28 19.51 22.33
N LYS A 317 -9.50 19.70 23.63
CA LYS A 317 -10.41 20.75 24.13
C LYS A 317 -9.77 21.52 25.28
N ASP A 318 -9.64 22.83 25.12
CA ASP A 318 -9.09 23.75 26.14
C ASP A 318 -7.69 23.32 26.63
N ASP A 319 -6.80 23.00 25.68
CA ASP A 319 -5.44 22.46 25.92
C ASP A 319 -5.40 21.15 26.72
N LYS A 320 -6.53 20.46 26.86
CA LYS A 320 -6.65 19.16 27.53
C LYS A 320 -7.22 18.10 26.61
N TRP A 321 -6.75 16.87 26.76
CA TRP A 321 -7.26 15.74 25.99
C TRP A 321 -8.47 15.14 26.68
N VAL A 322 -9.61 15.18 25.98
CA VAL A 322 -10.86 14.57 26.46
C VAL A 322 -11.06 13.26 25.70
N LYS A 323 -11.15 12.15 26.45
CA LYS A 323 -11.46 10.82 25.89
C LYS A 323 -12.94 10.75 25.51
N GLN A 324 -13.26 10.38 24.28
CA GLN A 324 -14.64 10.09 23.87
C GLN A 324 -14.90 8.57 24.02
N GLY A 325 -15.07 8.10 25.27
CA GLY A 325 -15.38 6.69 25.59
C GLY A 325 -14.61 6.14 26.81
N ASN A 326 -15.23 5.28 27.62
CA ASN A 326 -14.64 4.64 28.82
C ASN A 326 -13.74 3.44 28.46
N PRO A 327 -12.64 3.09 29.18
CA PRO A 327 -12.10 3.61 30.46
C PRO A 327 -10.70 4.29 30.32
N PRO A 328 -10.17 4.95 31.37
CA PRO A 328 -9.00 5.82 31.25
C PRO A 328 -7.66 5.06 31.24
N TYR A 329 -6.77 5.44 30.32
CA TYR A 329 -5.35 5.10 30.37
C TYR A 329 -4.60 6.35 30.84
N GLU A 330 -3.80 6.27 31.89
CA GLU A 330 -2.97 7.38 32.33
C GLU A 330 -1.82 7.60 31.35
N LYS A 331 -1.65 8.87 30.96
CA LYS A 331 -0.77 9.35 29.90
C LYS A 331 0.69 9.33 30.39
N PRO A 332 1.70 8.88 29.61
CA PRO A 332 3.08 8.92 30.08
C PRO A 332 3.77 10.28 29.88
N PHE A 333 3.25 11.22 29.07
CA PHE A 333 3.90 12.53 28.86
C PHE A 333 2.93 13.69 28.53
N ASP A 334 3.23 14.82 29.18
CA ASP A 334 2.81 16.23 29.09
C ASP A 334 1.30 16.60 29.03
N GLU A 335 0.93 17.53 29.93
CA GLU A 335 -0.39 18.13 30.09
C GLU A 335 -0.79 19.09 28.95
N GLU A 336 0.16 19.55 28.13
CA GLU A 336 -0.11 20.47 27.00
C GLU A 336 -0.28 19.74 25.65
N CYS A 337 -1.16 20.25 24.77
CA CYS A 337 -1.25 19.77 23.38
C CYS A 337 0.12 20.02 22.69
N GLY A 338 0.72 18.93 22.17
CA GLY A 338 2.17 18.79 22.00
C GLY A 338 2.80 19.78 21.01
N ILE A 339 4.10 20.04 21.20
CA ILE A 339 4.97 20.92 20.39
C ILE A 339 4.82 20.70 18.87
N ILE A 340 4.48 19.49 18.43
CA ILE A 340 4.32 19.14 17.02
C ILE A 340 2.99 19.64 16.44
N ASP A 341 1.90 19.62 17.19
CA ASP A 341 0.61 20.14 16.71
C ASP A 341 0.69 21.69 16.61
N LYS A 342 1.33 22.34 17.60
CA LYS A 342 1.69 23.78 17.54
C LYS A 342 2.62 24.11 16.34
N ALA A 343 3.56 23.24 15.99
CA ALA A 343 4.47 23.44 14.85
C ALA A 343 3.82 23.18 13.47
N MET A 344 2.78 22.34 13.44
CA MET A 344 1.97 22.01 12.26
C MET A 344 0.80 22.98 12.03
N GLY A 345 0.52 23.86 12.98
CA GLY A 345 -0.58 24.84 12.89
C GLY A 345 -1.96 24.19 13.00
N LEU A 346 -2.07 23.09 13.75
CA LEU A 346 -3.30 22.35 14.01
C LEU A 346 -3.90 22.71 15.37
#